data_AF-A0A1F7B2L9-F1
#
_entry.id   AF-A0A1F7B2L9-F1
#
_cell.length_a   1.000
_cell.length_b   1.000
_cell.length_c   1.000
_cell.angle_alpha   90.00
_cell.angle_beta   90.00
_cell.angle_gamma   90.00
#
_symmetry.space_group_name_H-M   'P 1'
#
loop_
_entity.id
_entity.type
_entity.pdbx_description
1 polymer ?
#
loop_
_entity_poly.entity_id
_entity_poly.type
_entity_poly.pdbx_seq_one_letter_code
_entity_poly.pdbx_strand_id
1 'polypeptide(L)' 'MCYEIQKIINSFWQDNRGRPPKVASFKKNKIVIKCGSSSCMQELEMLKLEILNKIQEKNFDKKVTDLRFALD' A
#
# COMPACT_ATOMS: atom_id res chain seq x y z
N MET A 1 -5.25 7.08 -10.12
CA MET A 1 -4.79 7.20 -8.72
C MET A 1 -4.61 5.84 -8.05
N CYS A 2 -5.67 5.04 -7.85
CA CYS A 2 -5.54 3.69 -7.25
C CYS A 2 -4.57 2.77 -8.01
N TYR A 3 -4.54 2.84 -9.34
CA TYR A 3 -3.60 2.08 -10.17
C TYR A 3 -2.13 2.42 -9.94
N GLU A 4 -1.81 3.70 -9.72
CA GLU A 4 -0.43 4.10 -9.49
C GLU A 4 0.03 3.76 -8.06
N ILE A 5 -0.86 3.90 -7.08
CA ILE A 5 -0.61 3.38 -5.72
C ILE A 5 -0.41 1.87 -5.79
N GLN A 6 -1.22 1.14 -6.55
CA GLN A 6 -1.05 -0.30 -6.75
C GLN A 6 0.34 -0.65 -7.31
N LYS A 7 0.87 0.12 -8.27
CA LYS A 7 2.25 -0.09 -8.79
C LYS A 7 3.31 0.10 -7.71
N ILE A 8 3.16 1.13 -6.87
CA ILE A 8 4.09 1.38 -5.76
C ILE A 8 4.07 0.18 -4.82
N ILE A 9 2.89 -0.26 -4.41
CA ILE A 9 2.73 -1.40 -3.50
C ILE A 9 3.29 -2.69 -4.10
N ASN A 10 3.05 -2.93 -5.38
CA ASN A 10 3.61 -4.08 -6.08
C ASN A 10 5.14 -4.06 -6.14
N SER A 11 5.79 -2.89 -6.14
CA SER A 11 7.26 -2.81 -6.10
C SER A 11 7.87 -3.16 -4.75
N PHE A 12 7.10 -3.06 -3.66
CA PHE A 12 7.53 -3.47 -2.32
C PHE A 12 7.15 -4.92 -1.99
N TRP A 13 6.21 -5.49 -2.72
CA TRP A 13 5.79 -6.87 -2.53
C TRP A 13 6.84 -7.82 -3.11
N GLN A 14 7.57 -8.50 -2.22
CA GLN A 14 8.61 -9.47 -2.58
C GLN A 14 8.09 -10.93 -2.53
N ASP A 15 6.94 -11.16 -1.90
CA ASP A 15 6.39 -12.50 -1.67
C ASP A 15 5.63 -13.05 -2.89
N ASN A 16 6.34 -13.68 -3.83
CA ASN A 16 5.74 -14.35 -5.00
C ASN A 16 4.89 -15.60 -4.66
N ARG A 17 4.64 -15.95 -3.39
CA ARG A 17 3.92 -17.17 -3.01
C ARG A 17 2.47 -16.95 -2.56
N GLY A 18 2.00 -15.69 -2.48
CA GLY A 18 0.67 -15.33 -2.00
C GLY A 18 -0.19 -14.57 -3.02
N ARG A 19 -1.42 -14.22 -2.62
CA ARG A 19 -2.21 -13.22 -3.37
C ARG A 19 -1.55 -11.84 -3.21
N PRO A 20 -1.37 -11.10 -4.31
CA PRO A 20 -0.76 -9.77 -4.24
C PRO A 20 -1.63 -8.82 -3.41
N PRO A 21 -1.00 -7.91 -2.66
CA PRO A 21 -1.72 -6.85 -1.96
C PRO A 21 -2.53 -6.01 -2.96
N LYS A 22 -3.73 -5.58 -2.59
CA LYS A 22 -4.63 -4.81 -3.46
C LYS A 22 -5.10 -3.54 -2.78
N VAL A 23 -5.05 -2.41 -3.49
CA VAL A 23 -5.63 -1.16 -3.01
C VAL A 23 -7.16 -1.32 -2.96
N ALA A 24 -7.71 -1.42 -1.75
CA ALA A 24 -9.11 -1.70 -1.50
C ALA A 24 -9.95 -0.42 -1.46
N SER A 25 -9.42 0.66 -0.88
CA SER A 25 -10.09 1.95 -0.89
C SER A 25 -9.10 3.12 -0.83
N PHE A 26 -9.50 4.22 -1.46
CA PHE A 26 -8.84 5.51 -1.38
C PHE A 26 -9.91 6.55 -0.98
N LYS A 27 -9.80 7.14 0.20
CA LYS A 27 -10.73 8.17 0.69
C LYS A 27 -9.95 9.34 1.29
N LYS A 28 -9.97 10.49 0.60
CA LYS A 28 -9.33 11.76 0.99
C LYS A 28 -7.86 11.59 1.36
N ASN A 29 -7.60 11.24 2.62
CA ASN A 29 -6.26 11.19 3.21
C ASN A 29 -5.84 9.76 3.57
N LYS A 30 -6.74 8.78 3.39
CA LYS A 30 -6.58 7.41 3.85
C LYS A 30 -6.58 6.43 2.68
N ILE A 31 -5.61 5.51 2.71
CA ILE A 31 -5.50 4.39 1.78
C ILE A 31 -5.63 3.10 2.59
N VAL A 32 -6.44 2.16 2.11
CA VAL A 32 -6.53 0.81 2.66
C VAL A 32 -6.06 -0.19 1.63
N ILE A 33 -5.14 -1.05 2.03
CA ILE A 33 -4.56 -2.11 1.22
C ILE A 33 -4.91 -3.45 1.84
N LYS A 34 -5.50 -4.33 1.04
CA LYS A 34 -5.81 -5.70 1.41
C LYS A 34 -4.62 -6.60 1.09
N CYS A 35 -4.09 -7.30 2.07
CA CYS A 35 -2.98 -8.23 1.94
C CYS A 35 -3.53 -9.67 1.91
N GLY A 36 -2.96 -10.51 1.06
CA GLY A 36 -3.37 -11.92 0.93
C GLY A 36 -2.88 -12.84 2.03
N SER A 37 -1.94 -12.38 2.87
CA SER A 37 -1.33 -13.15 3.96
C SER A 37 -0.89 -12.23 5.09
N SER A 38 -0.72 -12.80 6.30
CA SER A 38 -0.15 -12.10 7.46
C SER A 38 1.31 -11.70 7.23
N SER A 39 2.10 -12.52 6.52
CA SER A 39 3.48 -12.18 6.15
C SER A 39 3.53 -10.92 5.28
N CYS A 40 2.71 -10.89 4.22
CA CYS A 40 2.61 -9.72 3.35
C CYS A 40 2.16 -8.47 4.12
N MET A 41 1.20 -8.61 5.04
CA MET A 41 0.77 -7.50 5.89
C MET A 41 1.92 -7.00 6.78
N GLN A 42 2.66 -7.89 7.45
CA GLN A 42 3.78 -7.52 8.31
C GLN A 42 4.92 -6.86 7.53
N GLU A 43 5.29 -7.40 6.37
CA GLU A 43 6.30 -6.83 5.48
C GLU A 43 5.93 -5.40 5.06
N LEU A 44 4.70 -5.20 4.60
CA LEU A 44 4.25 -3.88 4.16
C LEU A 44 4.07 -2.91 5.34
N GLU A 45 3.70 -3.40 6.52
CA GLU A 45 3.62 -2.56 7.74
C GLU A 45 5.02 -2.08 8.17
N MET A 46 6.07 -2.91 8.02
CA MET A 46 7.46 -2.48 8.24
C MET A 46 7.92 -1.42 7.23
N LEU A 47 7.43 -1.51 5.99
CA LEU A 47 7.77 -0.58 4.89
C LEU A 47 6.81 0.62 4.78
N LYS A 48 5.88 0.76 5.74
CA LYS A 48 4.79 1.74 5.70
C LYS A 48 5.23 3.17 5.44
N LEU A 49 6.30 3.62 6.11
CA LEU A 49 6.83 4.97 5.96
C LEU A 49 7.42 5.19 4.57
N GLU A 50 8.16 4.21 4.06
CA GLU A 50 8.77 4.29 2.73
C GLU A 50 7.71 4.29 1.62
N ILE A 51 6.68 3.46 1.78
CA ILE A 51 5.53 3.43 0.88
C ILE A 51 4.81 4.78 0.88
N LEU A 52 4.54 5.36 2.06
CA LEU A 52 3.92 6.68 2.18
C LEU A 52 4.77 7.76 1.50
N ASN A 53 6.08 7.76 1.72
CA ASN A 53 7.00 8.70 1.08
C ASN A 53 6.96 8.55 -0.44
N LYS A 54 6.98 7.32 -0.98
CA LYS A 54 6.87 7.08 -2.44
C LYS A 54 5.55 7.59 -3.03
N ILE A 55 4.45 7.44 -2.30
CA ILE A 55 3.13 7.96 -2.72
C ILE A 55 3.15 9.50 -2.75
N GLN A 56 3.78 10.13 -1.75
CA GLN A 56 3.91 11.59 -1.67
C GLN A 56 4.88 12.17 -2.70
N GLU A 57 6.03 11.51 -2.96
CA GLU A 57 7.02 11.89 -3.99
C GLU A 57 6.40 11.97 -5.38
N LYS A 58 5.49 11.06 -5.70
CA LYS A 58 4.77 11.04 -6.97
C LYS A 58 3.71 12.15 -7.11
N ASN A 59 3.58 13.03 -6.12
CA ASN A 59 2.69 14.20 -6.11
C ASN A 59 1.21 13.84 -6.35
N PHE A 60 0.78 12.60 -6.04
CA PHE A 60 -0.59 12.15 -6.26
C PHE A 60 -1.59 12.95 -5.41
N ASP A 61 -1.23 13.25 -4.16
CA ASP A 61 -1.92 14.21 -3.29
C ASP A 61 -1.06 14.47 -2.05
N LYS A 62 -0.75 15.73 -1.72
CA LYS A 62 -0.07 16.09 -0.44
C LYS A 62 -0.91 15.76 0.80
N LYS A 63 -2.12 15.21 0.61
CA LYS A 63 -3.13 14.96 1.63
C LYS A 63 -3.17 13.52 2.12
N VAL A 64 -2.46 12.57 1.46
CA VAL A 64 -2.40 11.20 1.97
C VAL A 64 -1.53 11.16 3.23
N THR A 65 -2.17 10.92 4.36
CA THR A 65 -1.53 10.89 5.70
C THR A 65 -1.76 9.57 6.44
N ASP A 66 -2.72 8.75 6.02
CA ASP A 66 -3.05 7.47 6.66
C ASP A 66 -2.96 6.33 5.65
N LEU A 67 -2.13 5.33 5.94
CA LEU A 67 -1.99 4.10 5.18
C LEU A 67 -2.29 2.94 6.12
N ARG A 68 -3.21 2.06 5.73
CA ARG A 68 -3.58 0.88 6.52
C ARG A 68 -3.49 -0.37 5.68
N PHE A 69 -2.92 -1.41 6.27
CA PHE A 69 -2.90 -2.75 5.73
C PHE A 69 -3.93 -3.58 6.51
N ALA A 70 -4.70 -4.37 5.79
CA ALA A 70 -5.72 -5.25 6.35
C ALA A 70 -5.62 -6.60 5.65
N LEU A 71 -5.95 -7.69 6.34
CA LEU A 71 -6.16 -8.97 5.68
C LEU A 71 -7.46 -8.92 4.87
N ASP A 72 -7.49 -9.65 3.75
CA ASP A 72 -8.65 -9.73 2.87
C ASP A 72 -9.91 -10.23 3.59
#